data_AF-A0A1V5KI61-F1
#
_entry.id   AF-A0A1V5KI61-F1
#
_cell.length_a   1.000
_cell.length_b   1.000
_cell.length_c   1.000
_cell.angle_alpha   90.00
_cell.angle_beta   90.00
_cell.angle_gamma   90.00
#
_symmetry.space_group_name_H-M   'P 1'
#
loop_
_entity.id
_entity.type
_entity.pdbx_description
1 polymer ?
#
loop_
_entity_poly.entity_id
_entity_poly.type
_entity_poly.pdbx_seq_one_letter_code
_entity_poly.pdbx_strand_id
1 'polypeptide(L)'
;MILSDQGLSTRIEVFDKPDWNTFYVEPKLDQEDRPADFVPYPADALTHHAPPGCRIGSGRYPVMTGLEHDTLSGPNPGAANHMTMTAKRRKKFQMLEEATPMPEMLGDDKGDLLLISWGSSFGATREAVVRMESEGKKASHMHLRTLYPLKREIRTVLERFKRVYTVELNDAGIYGAGQLATLIRSVTGCDHVRSIAKTDGQTFKVREILKALADA
;
A
#
# COMPACT_ATOMS: atom_id res chain seq x y z
N MET A 1 -6.38 2.55 -6.22
CA MET A 1 -6.71 1.16 -6.59
C MET A 1 -6.81 0.37 -5.29
N ILE A 2 -7.86 -0.44 -5.13
CA ILE A 2 -8.02 -1.34 -3.98
C ILE A 2 -7.92 -2.75 -4.54
N LEU A 3 -7.05 -3.58 -3.96
CA LEU A 3 -6.86 -4.96 -4.36
C LEU A 3 -7.61 -5.86 -3.37
N SER A 4 -8.42 -6.76 -3.91
CA SER A 4 -9.02 -7.89 -3.19
C SER A 4 -8.64 -9.18 -3.93
N ASP A 5 -9.11 -10.32 -3.45
CA ASP A 5 -8.88 -11.61 -4.09
C ASP A 5 -10.12 -12.50 -4.00
N GLN A 6 -10.13 -13.56 -4.82
CA GLN A 6 -11.23 -14.52 -4.88
C GLN A 6 -11.45 -15.28 -3.55
N GLY A 7 -10.39 -15.47 -2.77
CA GLY A 7 -10.45 -16.16 -1.49
C GLY A 7 -11.20 -15.34 -0.43
N LEU A 8 -11.08 -14.01 -0.47
CA LEU A 8 -11.89 -13.10 0.35
C LEU A 8 -13.30 -12.89 -0.23
N SER A 9 -13.43 -12.77 -1.55
CA SER A 9 -14.72 -12.40 -2.17
C SER A 9 -15.83 -13.44 -1.97
N THR A 10 -15.47 -14.71 -1.82
CA THR A 10 -16.42 -15.82 -1.62
C THR A 10 -16.58 -16.22 -0.16
N ARG A 11 -15.76 -15.65 0.74
CA ARG A 11 -15.78 -16.00 2.15
C ARG A 11 -16.87 -15.20 2.87
N ILE A 12 -17.56 -15.88 3.78
CA ILE A 12 -18.49 -15.27 4.72
C ILE A 12 -17.90 -15.45 6.12
N GLU A 13 -17.79 -14.35 6.86
CA GLU A 13 -17.33 -14.34 8.24
C GLU A 13 -18.35 -13.60 9.11
N VAL A 14 -18.45 -14.00 10.37
CA VAL A 14 -19.20 -13.25 11.38
C VAL A 14 -18.27 -12.18 11.94
N PHE A 15 -18.68 -10.92 11.87
CA PHE A 15 -17.95 -9.78 12.41
C PHE A 15 -18.93 -8.83 13.10
N ASP A 16 -18.39 -8.01 14.02
CA ASP A 16 -19.19 -7.00 14.70
C ASP A 16 -19.72 -5.98 13.70
N LYS A 17 -20.98 -5.59 13.86
CA LYS A 17 -21.60 -4.57 13.01
C LYS A 17 -20.76 -3.29 13.06
N PRO A 18 -20.27 -2.78 11.92
CA PRO A 18 -19.51 -1.55 11.89
C PRO A 18 -20.36 -0.37 12.37
N ASP A 19 -19.75 0.52 13.15
CA ASP A 19 -20.37 1.80 13.47
C ASP A 19 -20.21 2.77 12.30
N TRP A 20 -21.29 2.96 11.55
CA TRP A 20 -21.30 3.86 10.40
C TRP A 20 -20.99 5.31 10.79
N ASN A 21 -21.33 5.75 11.99
CA ASN A 21 -21.03 7.13 12.42
C ASN A 21 -19.52 7.37 12.58
N THR A 22 -18.74 6.30 12.80
CA THR A 22 -17.29 6.36 12.90
C THR A 22 -16.61 6.34 11.52
N PHE A 23 -17.14 5.58 10.56
CA PHE A 23 -16.44 5.31 9.29
C PHE A 23 -17.03 6.00 8.06
N TYR A 24 -18.30 6.39 8.09
CA TYR A 24 -18.96 7.04 6.97
C TYR A 24 -18.74 8.54 7.00
N VAL A 25 -18.20 9.06 5.89
CA VAL A 25 -18.08 10.49 5.66
C VAL A 25 -19.00 10.83 4.49
N GLU A 26 -20.06 11.60 4.76
CA GLU A 26 -20.97 12.08 3.72
C GLU A 26 -20.18 12.91 2.70
N PRO A 27 -20.23 12.56 1.40
CA PRO A 27 -19.54 13.33 0.37
C PRO A 27 -20.15 14.72 0.27
N LYS A 28 -19.34 15.75 0.52
CA LYS A 28 -19.74 17.15 0.31
C LYS A 28 -19.30 17.61 -1.07
N LEU A 29 -20.24 18.16 -1.83
CA LEU A 29 -19.90 18.83 -3.09
C LEU A 29 -19.29 20.19 -2.78
N ASP A 30 -18.07 20.42 -3.28
CA ASP A 30 -17.44 21.73 -3.26
C ASP A 30 -18.09 22.61 -4.33
N GLN A 31 -18.90 23.57 -3.91
CA GLN A 31 -19.60 24.50 -4.80
C GLN A 31 -19.05 25.94 -4.70
N GLU A 32 -17.93 26.13 -4.00
CA GLU A 32 -17.38 27.47 -3.81
C GLU A 32 -16.78 28.00 -5.12
N ASP A 33 -17.09 29.24 -5.47
CA ASP A 33 -16.47 29.92 -6.60
C ASP A 33 -14.96 30.07 -6.38
N ARG A 34 -14.19 30.03 -7.47
CA ARG A 34 -12.74 30.25 -7.42
C ARG A 34 -12.39 31.69 -7.79
N PRO A 35 -11.37 32.28 -7.14
CA PRO A 35 -10.92 33.62 -7.47
C PRO A 35 -10.28 33.68 -8.87
N ALA A 36 -10.05 34.89 -9.39
CA ALA A 36 -9.50 35.07 -10.73
C ALA A 36 -8.05 34.59 -10.89
N ASP A 37 -7.29 34.52 -9.80
CA ASP A 37 -5.91 34.03 -9.74
C ASP A 37 -5.81 32.52 -9.39
N PHE A 38 -6.93 31.80 -9.44
CA PHE A 38 -6.95 30.36 -9.18
C PHE A 38 -6.03 29.59 -10.13
N VAL A 39 -5.11 28.81 -9.56
CA VAL A 39 -4.20 27.93 -10.28
C VAL A 39 -4.66 26.47 -10.11
N PRO A 40 -5.16 25.80 -11.16
CA PRO A 40 -5.68 24.44 -11.07
C PRO A 40 -4.61 23.39 -10.73
N TYR A 41 -3.40 23.56 -11.27
CA TYR A 41 -2.30 22.61 -11.11
C TYR A 41 -1.05 23.30 -10.55
N PRO A 42 -1.08 23.86 -9.32
CA PRO A 42 0.07 24.56 -8.76
C PRO A 42 1.29 23.64 -8.70
N ALA A 43 2.49 24.16 -8.95
CA ALA A 43 3.71 23.34 -9.05
C ALA A 43 4.20 22.85 -7.68
N ASP A 44 3.89 23.59 -6.63
CA ASP A 44 4.43 23.47 -5.28
C ASP A 44 3.38 23.08 -4.21
N ALA A 45 2.10 23.03 -4.58
CA ALA A 45 0.99 22.66 -3.71
C ALA A 45 0.19 21.45 -4.24
N LEU A 46 -0.65 20.88 -3.37
CA LEU A 46 -1.62 19.87 -3.78
C LEU A 46 -2.63 20.47 -4.75
N THR A 47 -2.95 19.73 -5.81
CA THR A 47 -4.01 20.14 -6.74
C THR A 47 -5.36 20.01 -6.06
N HIS A 48 -6.08 21.12 -5.98
CA HIS A 48 -7.49 21.17 -5.62
C HIS A 48 -8.28 21.46 -6.88
N HIS A 49 -9.09 20.49 -7.31
CA HIS A 49 -9.88 20.66 -8.52
C HIS A 49 -10.97 21.71 -8.31
N ALA A 50 -11.29 22.46 -9.36
CA ALA A 50 -12.55 23.18 -9.47
C ALA A 50 -13.55 22.22 -10.14
N PRO A 51 -14.55 21.69 -9.41
CA PRO A 51 -15.52 20.78 -10.00
C PRO A 51 -16.38 21.50 -11.05
N PRO A 52 -16.95 20.76 -12.03
CA PRO A 52 -17.87 21.35 -13.00
C PRO A 52 -19.01 22.13 -12.33
N GLY A 53 -19.28 23.34 -12.83
CA GLY A 53 -20.32 24.24 -12.29
C GLY A 53 -19.80 25.32 -11.33
N CYS A 54 -18.60 25.16 -10.78
CA CYS A 54 -17.92 26.22 -10.03
C CYS A 54 -17.59 27.40 -10.96
N ARG A 55 -17.92 28.65 -10.58
CA ARG A 55 -17.49 29.82 -11.38
C ARG A 55 -16.06 30.17 -11.03
N ILE A 56 -15.28 30.51 -12.06
CA ILE A 56 -13.89 30.95 -11.88
C ILE A 56 -13.82 32.42 -12.30
N GLY A 57 -13.34 33.29 -11.40
CA GLY A 57 -13.34 34.74 -11.60
C GLY A 57 -12.58 35.21 -12.85
N SER A 58 -11.66 34.41 -13.38
CA SER A 58 -10.93 34.69 -14.62
C SER A 58 -11.72 34.41 -15.91
N GLY A 59 -12.83 33.67 -15.80
CA GLY A 59 -13.57 33.12 -16.94
C GLY A 59 -12.83 31.99 -17.67
N ARG A 60 -11.64 31.60 -17.22
CA ARG A 60 -10.86 30.49 -17.79
C ARG A 60 -11.05 29.23 -16.95
N TYR A 61 -11.45 28.15 -17.61
CA TYR A 61 -11.74 26.88 -16.97
C TYR A 61 -10.66 25.84 -17.29
N PRO A 62 -10.19 25.07 -16.29
CA PRO A 62 -9.18 24.04 -16.52
C PRO A 62 -9.71 22.90 -17.38
N VAL A 63 -8.83 22.35 -18.21
CA VAL A 63 -9.09 21.13 -18.98
C VAL A 63 -8.38 19.96 -18.32
N MET A 64 -9.09 18.83 -18.16
CA MET A 64 -8.45 17.57 -17.78
C MET A 64 -7.92 16.90 -19.04
N THR A 65 -6.63 16.58 -19.05
CA THR A 65 -5.96 15.99 -20.22
C THR A 65 -4.97 14.91 -19.80
N GLY A 66 -4.73 13.95 -20.69
CA GLY A 66 -3.65 12.96 -20.56
C GLY A 66 -2.30 13.46 -21.08
N LEU A 67 -2.27 14.62 -21.75
CA LEU A 67 -1.03 15.27 -22.17
C LEU A 67 -0.33 15.90 -20.97
N GLU A 68 1.00 16.01 -21.02
CA GLU A 68 1.71 16.87 -20.09
C GLU A 68 1.23 18.31 -20.23
N HIS A 69 1.02 18.98 -19.10
CA HIS A 69 0.39 20.29 -19.03
C HIS A 69 1.10 21.20 -18.04
N ASP A 70 0.91 22.51 -18.20
CA ASP A 70 1.37 23.51 -17.26
C ASP A 70 0.42 23.67 -16.06
N THR A 71 0.70 24.67 -15.22
CA THR A 71 -0.08 24.94 -14.00
C THR A 71 -1.51 25.42 -14.27
N LEU A 72 -1.79 25.91 -15.48
CA LEU A 72 -3.09 26.41 -15.94
C LEU A 72 -3.83 25.40 -16.83
N SER A 73 -3.36 24.14 -16.89
CA SER A 73 -3.93 23.03 -17.67
C SER A 73 -3.65 23.01 -19.18
N GLY A 74 -2.89 23.98 -19.69
CA GLY A 74 -2.52 24.03 -21.10
C GLY A 74 -1.49 22.95 -21.45
N PRO A 75 -1.64 22.20 -22.56
CA PRO A 75 -0.62 21.24 -22.99
C PRO A 75 0.77 21.90 -23.13
N ASN A 76 1.78 21.32 -22.49
CA ASN A 76 3.13 21.89 -22.46
C ASN A 76 4.20 20.77 -22.55
N PRO A 77 4.82 20.58 -23.72
CA PRO A 77 5.84 19.54 -23.93
C PRO A 77 7.25 19.96 -23.47
N GLY A 78 7.43 21.15 -22.90
CA GLY A 78 8.73 21.66 -22.51
C GLY A 78 9.41 20.81 -21.43
N ALA A 79 10.71 20.54 -21.60
CA ALA A 79 11.47 19.67 -20.69
C ALA A 79 11.42 20.14 -19.23
N ALA A 80 11.58 21.44 -18.97
CA ALA A 80 11.53 22.00 -17.63
C ALA A 80 10.14 21.85 -16.97
N ASN A 81 9.07 22.03 -17.75
CA ASN A 81 7.70 21.79 -17.28
C ASN A 81 7.52 20.32 -16.92
N HIS A 82 7.92 19.41 -17.81
CA HIS A 82 7.79 17.98 -17.60
C HIS A 82 8.54 17.51 -16.34
N MET A 83 9.77 17.98 -16.12
CA MET A 83 10.53 17.69 -14.89
C MET A 83 9.79 18.17 -13.63
N THR A 84 9.30 19.42 -13.66
CA THR A 84 8.63 20.05 -12.51
C THR A 84 7.31 19.35 -12.18
N MET A 85 6.45 19.14 -13.18
CA MET A 85 5.13 18.55 -12.99
C MET A 85 5.23 17.05 -12.64
N THR A 86 6.25 16.34 -13.13
CA THR A 86 6.54 14.97 -12.71
C THR A 86 7.01 14.91 -11.26
N ALA A 87 7.92 15.80 -10.86
CA ALA A 87 8.37 15.89 -9.47
C ALA A 87 7.21 16.22 -8.51
N LYS A 88 6.32 17.14 -8.90
CA LYS A 88 5.08 17.45 -8.17
C LYS A 88 4.22 16.20 -7.95
N ARG A 89 3.91 15.46 -9.02
CA ARG A 89 3.09 14.23 -8.93
C ARG A 89 3.74 13.18 -8.03
N ARG A 90 5.06 13.03 -8.09
CA ARG A 90 5.83 12.16 -7.17
C ARG A 90 5.76 12.64 -5.72
N LYS A 91 5.85 13.95 -5.46
CA LYS A 91 5.77 14.51 -4.10
C LYS A 91 4.46 14.15 -3.40
N LYS A 92 3.35 14.07 -4.14
CA LYS A 92 2.07 13.57 -3.60
C LYS A 92 2.18 12.15 -3.03
N PHE A 93 2.90 11.25 -3.70
CA PHE A 93 3.13 9.90 -3.17
C PHE A 93 4.08 9.89 -1.98
N GLN A 94 5.06 10.80 -1.94
CA GLN A 94 5.94 10.94 -0.76
C GLN A 94 5.13 11.39 0.47
N MET A 95 4.26 12.39 0.31
CA MET A 95 3.35 12.81 1.38
C MET A 95 2.40 11.69 1.81
N LEU A 96 1.92 10.85 0.88
CA LEU A 96 1.09 9.70 1.20
C LEU A 96 1.86 8.64 2.00
N GLU A 97 3.12 8.38 1.66
CA GLU A 97 3.98 7.45 2.39
C GLU A 97 4.26 7.92 3.83
N GLU A 98 4.56 9.21 3.99
CA GLU A 98 4.74 9.85 5.30
C GLU A 98 3.46 9.74 6.15
N ALA A 99 2.30 10.03 5.56
CA ALA A 99 0.99 9.97 6.23
C ALA A 99 0.47 8.54 6.47
N THR A 100 0.99 7.53 5.77
CA THR A 100 0.58 6.13 5.94
C THR A 100 1.12 5.62 7.28
N PRO A 101 0.28 5.03 8.16
CA PRO A 101 0.74 4.47 9.42
C PRO A 101 1.63 3.24 9.21
N MET A 102 2.43 2.91 10.23
CA MET A 102 3.13 1.62 10.24
C MET A 102 2.12 0.46 10.21
N PRO A 103 2.44 -0.64 9.52
CA PRO A 103 1.58 -1.83 9.52
C PRO A 103 1.37 -2.39 10.92
N GLU A 104 0.19 -2.95 11.16
CA GLU A 104 -0.12 -3.65 12.40
C GLU A 104 0.79 -4.88 12.57
N MET A 105 1.24 -5.08 13.80
CA MET A 105 2.10 -6.19 14.21
C MET A 105 1.35 -7.08 15.22
N LEU A 106 1.53 -8.39 15.08
CA LEU A 106 1.24 -9.38 16.11
C LEU A 106 2.56 -9.98 16.60
N GLY A 107 2.70 -10.16 17.91
CA GLY A 107 3.92 -10.62 18.56
C GLY A 107 4.89 -9.48 18.90
N ASP A 108 6.12 -9.84 19.28
CA ASP A 108 7.16 -8.89 19.67
C ASP A 108 7.66 -8.05 18.47
N ASP A 109 8.27 -6.90 18.74
CA ASP A 109 8.87 -6.00 17.74
C ASP A 109 10.28 -6.44 17.28
N LYS A 110 10.75 -7.58 17.79
CA LYS A 110 12.02 -8.25 17.48
C LYS A 110 11.88 -9.74 17.75
N GLY A 111 12.64 -10.57 17.05
CA GLY A 111 12.52 -12.01 17.23
C GLY A 111 13.37 -12.86 16.29
N ASP A 112 13.09 -14.15 16.28
CA ASP A 112 13.78 -15.08 15.39
C ASP A 112 13.13 -15.09 14.00
N LEU A 113 11.81 -14.89 13.93
CA LEU A 113 11.05 -14.95 12.68
C LEU A 113 10.03 -13.81 12.56
N LEU A 114 10.00 -13.16 11.40
CA LEU A 114 8.92 -12.28 10.97
C LEU A 114 8.22 -12.86 9.74
N LEU A 115 6.91 -13.05 9.82
CA LEU A 115 6.07 -13.31 8.65
C LEU A 115 5.41 -12.01 8.20
N ILE A 116 5.40 -11.75 6.90
CA ILE A 116 4.77 -10.57 6.28
C ILE A 116 3.71 -11.06 5.30
N SER A 117 2.47 -10.61 5.44
CA SER A 117 1.40 -10.99 4.50
C SER A 117 0.57 -9.79 4.05
N TRP A 118 -0.19 -10.00 2.97
CA TRP A 118 -1.19 -9.07 2.45
C TRP A 118 -2.39 -9.87 1.92
N GLY A 119 -3.56 -9.24 1.80
CA GLY A 119 -4.77 -9.89 1.28
C GLY A 119 -5.22 -11.12 2.09
N SER A 120 -5.82 -12.11 1.41
CA SER A 120 -6.36 -13.34 2.01
C SER A 120 -5.37 -14.18 2.83
N SER A 121 -4.05 -14.00 2.65
CA SER A 121 -3.03 -14.70 3.45
C SER A 121 -3.05 -14.28 4.92
N PHE A 122 -3.69 -13.17 5.28
CA PHE A 122 -3.77 -12.64 6.65
C PHE A 122 -4.06 -13.71 7.70
N GLY A 123 -5.22 -14.39 7.59
CA GLY A 123 -5.70 -15.30 8.63
C GLY A 123 -4.80 -16.51 8.84
N ALA A 124 -4.35 -17.13 7.75
CA ALA A 124 -3.48 -18.30 7.83
C ALA A 124 -2.10 -17.97 8.40
N THR A 125 -1.52 -16.82 8.01
CA THR A 125 -0.24 -16.35 8.54
C THR A 125 -0.34 -16.00 10.02
N ARG A 126 -1.40 -15.28 10.41
CA ARG A 126 -1.65 -14.90 11.80
C ARG A 126 -1.76 -16.12 12.70
N GLU A 127 -2.58 -17.10 12.31
CA GLU A 127 -2.77 -18.35 13.06
C GLU A 127 -1.48 -19.19 13.15
N ALA A 128 -0.66 -19.19 12.09
CA ALA A 128 0.64 -19.85 12.12
C ALA A 128 1.56 -19.23 13.19
N VAL A 129 1.58 -17.91 13.32
CA VAL A 129 2.36 -17.22 14.37
C VAL A 129 1.82 -17.54 15.76
N VAL A 130 0.51 -17.43 15.99
CA VAL A 130 -0.11 -17.79 17.29
C VAL A 130 0.26 -19.21 17.72
N ARG A 131 0.23 -20.16 16.79
CA ARG A 131 0.63 -21.54 17.08
C ARG A 131 2.12 -21.66 17.41
N MET A 132 2.98 -20.97 16.67
CA MET A 132 4.42 -20.95 16.96
C MET A 132 4.72 -20.34 18.33
N GLU A 133 4.04 -19.25 18.71
CA GLU A 133 4.16 -18.64 20.03
C GLU A 133 3.70 -19.60 21.14
N SER A 134 2.62 -20.35 20.93
CA SER A 134 2.16 -21.38 21.88
C SER A 134 3.16 -22.53 22.09
N GLU A 135 4.06 -22.74 21.13
CA GLU A 135 5.18 -23.69 21.20
C GLU A 135 6.47 -23.04 21.75
N GLY A 136 6.41 -21.79 22.24
CA GLY A 136 7.54 -21.05 22.81
C GLY A 136 8.50 -20.44 21.78
N LYS A 137 8.11 -20.35 20.50
CA LYS A 137 8.95 -19.77 19.44
C LYS A 137 8.73 -18.26 19.33
N LYS A 138 9.80 -17.51 19.08
CA LYS A 138 9.79 -16.04 18.92
C LYS A 138 9.46 -15.65 17.47
N ALA A 139 8.18 -15.74 17.12
CA ALA A 139 7.67 -15.39 15.80
C ALA A 139 6.71 -14.20 15.87
N SER A 140 6.77 -13.32 14.88
CA SER A 140 5.88 -12.16 14.76
C SER A 140 5.24 -12.11 13.38
N HIS A 141 4.12 -11.43 13.24
CA HIS A 141 3.40 -11.23 11.97
C HIS A 141 3.17 -9.74 11.71
N MET A 142 3.56 -9.29 10.51
CA MET A 142 3.22 -7.98 9.96
C MET A 142 2.20 -8.14 8.84
N HIS A 143 1.07 -7.42 8.91
CA HIS A 143 0.09 -7.43 7.83
C HIS A 143 0.01 -6.09 7.09
N LEU A 144 0.28 -6.11 5.78
CA LEU A 144 0.27 -4.92 4.94
C LEU A 144 -1.13 -4.68 4.35
N ARG A 145 -1.71 -3.52 4.66
CA ARG A 145 -2.94 -3.00 4.02
C ARG A 145 -2.64 -2.00 2.89
N THR A 146 -1.50 -1.32 2.97
CA THR A 146 -1.00 -0.39 1.94
C THR A 146 0.26 -0.98 1.31
N LEU A 147 0.17 -1.35 0.03
CA LEU A 147 1.31 -1.89 -0.73
C LEU A 147 2.13 -0.81 -1.42
N TYR A 148 1.48 0.27 -1.88
CA TYR A 148 2.14 1.37 -2.56
C TYR A 148 1.55 2.74 -2.17
N PRO A 149 2.38 3.72 -1.81
CA PRO A 149 3.82 3.58 -1.55
C PRO A 149 4.07 2.71 -0.29
N LEU A 150 5.09 1.86 -0.34
CA LEU A 150 5.50 1.07 0.81
C LEU A 150 6.27 1.97 1.79
N LYS A 151 5.94 1.87 3.08
CA LYS A 151 6.58 2.66 4.13
C LYS A 151 8.04 2.25 4.33
N ARG A 152 8.97 3.19 4.17
CA ARG A 152 10.43 2.92 4.19
C ARG A 152 10.92 2.49 5.57
N GLU A 153 10.29 3.01 6.62
CA GLU A 153 10.62 2.70 8.01
C GLU A 153 10.40 1.23 8.37
N ILE A 154 9.65 0.46 7.56
CA ILE A 154 9.53 -1.00 7.72
C ILE A 154 10.91 -1.65 7.77
N ARG A 155 11.91 -1.11 7.05
CA ARG A 155 13.31 -1.56 7.13
C ARG A 155 13.80 -1.75 8.57
N THR A 156 13.50 -0.80 9.46
CA THR A 156 13.95 -0.84 10.86
C THR A 156 13.35 -1.99 11.65
N VAL A 157 12.18 -2.48 11.23
CA VAL A 157 11.55 -3.67 11.78
C VAL A 157 12.23 -4.91 11.20
N LEU A 158 12.45 -4.96 9.88
CA LEU A 158 13.07 -6.12 9.21
C LEU A 158 14.45 -6.46 9.79
N GLU A 159 15.24 -5.45 10.17
CA GLU A 159 16.58 -5.60 10.75
C GLU A 159 16.57 -6.19 12.17
N ARG A 160 15.41 -6.16 12.86
CA ARG A 160 15.26 -6.73 14.22
C ARG A 160 14.91 -8.21 14.23
N PHE A 161 14.74 -8.83 13.07
CA PHE A 161 14.41 -10.24 12.93
C PHE A 161 15.50 -11.00 12.19
N LYS A 162 15.85 -12.19 12.71
CA LYS A 162 16.88 -13.05 12.08
C LYS A 162 16.42 -13.59 10.74
N ARG A 163 15.14 -13.97 10.64
CA ARG A 163 14.52 -14.52 9.42
C ARG A 163 13.27 -13.73 9.09
N VAL A 164 13.08 -13.38 7.82
CA VAL A 164 11.89 -12.68 7.33
C VAL A 164 11.33 -13.40 6.12
N TYR A 165 10.04 -13.73 6.13
CA TYR A 165 9.35 -14.35 5.01
C TYR A 165 8.08 -13.59 4.65
N THR A 166 7.89 -13.31 3.36
CA THR A 166 6.57 -12.95 2.83
C THR A 166 5.73 -14.21 2.64
N VAL A 167 4.43 -14.12 2.86
CA VAL A 167 3.45 -15.20 2.61
C VAL A 167 2.45 -14.69 1.58
N GLU A 168 2.56 -15.16 0.35
CA GLU A 168 1.85 -14.59 -0.79
C GLU A 168 1.42 -15.62 -1.85
N LEU A 169 0.23 -15.40 -2.43
CA LEU A 169 -0.36 -16.24 -3.47
C LEU A 169 0.09 -15.76 -4.86
N ASN A 170 1.37 -15.95 -5.16
CA ASN A 170 1.95 -15.78 -6.47
C ASN A 170 3.17 -16.68 -6.62
N ASP A 171 3.73 -16.73 -7.83
CA ASP A 171 4.94 -17.49 -8.12
C ASP A 171 6.17 -16.82 -7.50
N ALA A 172 7.20 -17.61 -7.18
CA ALA A 172 8.48 -17.08 -6.70
C ALA A 172 9.25 -16.29 -7.77
N GLY A 173 8.73 -16.22 -9.01
CA GLY A 173 9.31 -15.42 -10.08
C GLY A 173 10.67 -15.94 -10.55
N ILE A 174 11.18 -15.31 -11.61
CA ILE A 174 12.45 -15.71 -12.24
C ILE A 174 13.69 -15.53 -11.34
N TYR A 175 13.59 -14.74 -10.26
CA TYR A 175 14.68 -14.43 -9.34
C TYR A 175 14.52 -15.10 -7.96
N GLY A 176 13.55 -16.01 -7.80
CA GLY A 176 13.33 -16.74 -6.55
C GLY A 176 12.81 -15.87 -5.39
N ALA A 177 12.08 -14.80 -5.70
CA ALA A 177 11.32 -13.99 -4.75
C ALA A 177 9.96 -13.60 -5.35
N GLY A 178 8.90 -13.78 -4.55
CA GLY A 178 7.56 -13.34 -4.89
C GLY A 178 7.46 -11.82 -5.04
N GLN A 179 6.31 -11.34 -5.51
CA GLN A 179 6.13 -9.93 -5.86
C GLN A 179 6.30 -9.02 -4.65
N LEU A 180 5.76 -9.40 -3.48
CA LEU A 180 5.87 -8.60 -2.27
C LEU A 180 7.30 -8.59 -1.74
N ALA A 181 7.98 -9.74 -1.71
CA ALA A 181 9.39 -9.78 -1.29
C ALA A 181 10.26 -8.92 -2.20
N THR A 182 10.03 -8.97 -3.52
CA THR A 182 10.73 -8.12 -4.50
C THR A 182 10.49 -6.65 -4.23
N LEU A 183 9.23 -6.24 -3.99
CA LEU A 183 8.89 -4.86 -3.64
C LEU A 183 9.59 -4.40 -2.36
N ILE A 184 9.50 -5.19 -1.28
CA ILE A 184 10.12 -4.88 0.01
C ILE A 184 11.64 -4.72 -0.16
N ARG A 185 12.30 -5.66 -0.84
CA ARG A 185 13.74 -5.59 -1.14
C ARG A 185 14.09 -4.32 -1.93
N SER A 186 13.29 -3.98 -2.94
CA SER A 186 13.54 -2.81 -3.80
C SER A 186 13.48 -1.48 -3.03
N VAL A 187 12.62 -1.40 -2.01
CA VAL A 187 12.39 -0.18 -1.22
C VAL A 187 13.34 -0.10 -0.02
N THR A 188 13.63 -1.24 0.63
CA THR A 188 14.37 -1.29 1.91
C THR A 188 15.84 -1.66 1.75
N GLY A 189 16.22 -2.35 0.67
CA GLY A 189 17.54 -2.94 0.50
C GLY A 189 17.77 -4.21 1.33
N CYS A 190 16.77 -4.71 2.06
CA CYS A 190 16.89 -5.90 2.90
C CYS A 190 16.77 -7.20 2.08
N ASP A 191 17.90 -7.75 1.63
CA ASP A 191 17.97 -8.95 0.79
C ASP A 191 17.62 -10.26 1.53
N HIS A 192 17.63 -10.25 2.86
CA HIS A 192 17.28 -11.39 3.72
C HIS A 192 15.77 -11.70 3.74
N VAL A 193 14.92 -10.84 3.19
CA VAL A 193 13.47 -11.08 3.05
C VAL A 193 13.22 -12.15 2.02
N ARG A 194 12.74 -13.34 2.40
CA ARG A 194 12.44 -14.47 1.50
C ARG A 194 10.93 -14.61 1.26
N SER A 195 10.52 -15.54 0.41
CA SER A 195 9.10 -15.78 0.08
C SER A 195 8.66 -17.20 0.38
N ILE A 196 7.49 -17.34 0.97
CA ILE A 196 6.66 -18.54 0.99
C ILE A 196 5.56 -18.28 -0.05
N ALA A 197 5.80 -18.78 -1.25
CA ALA A 197 5.00 -18.54 -2.45
C ALA A 197 4.14 -19.78 -2.79
N LYS A 198 2.95 -19.54 -3.35
CA LYS A 198 1.98 -20.60 -3.70
C LYS A 198 1.10 -20.17 -4.89
N THR A 199 0.89 -21.07 -5.85
CA THR A 199 0.17 -20.80 -7.12
C THR A 199 -0.87 -21.85 -7.50
N ASP A 200 -1.25 -22.73 -6.57
CA ASP A 200 -2.17 -23.86 -6.83
C ASP A 200 -3.66 -23.45 -6.92
N GLY A 201 -3.97 -22.15 -6.93
CA GLY A 201 -5.32 -21.61 -6.96
C GLY A 201 -6.10 -21.72 -5.65
N GLN A 202 -5.49 -22.17 -4.55
CA GLN A 202 -6.12 -22.31 -3.24
C GLN A 202 -5.52 -21.34 -2.21
N THR A 203 -6.33 -20.96 -1.22
CA THR A 203 -5.87 -20.18 -0.07
C THR A 203 -4.83 -20.97 0.75
N PHE A 204 -3.98 -20.25 1.49
CA PHE A 204 -3.02 -20.87 2.39
C PHE A 204 -3.70 -21.59 3.54
N LYS A 205 -3.21 -22.79 3.86
CA LYS A 205 -3.50 -23.48 5.11
C LYS A 205 -2.36 -23.25 6.09
N VAL A 206 -2.67 -23.14 7.38
CA VAL A 206 -1.68 -22.94 8.46
C VAL A 206 -0.55 -23.97 8.38
N ARG A 207 -0.90 -25.25 8.16
CA ARG A 207 0.07 -26.36 8.03
C ARG A 207 1.07 -26.18 6.89
N GLU A 208 0.68 -25.49 5.81
CA GLU A 208 1.55 -25.27 4.65
C GLU A 208 2.62 -24.23 4.99
N ILE A 209 2.23 -23.16 5.70
CA ILE A 209 3.15 -22.13 6.17
C ILE A 209 4.14 -22.74 7.18
N LEU A 210 3.65 -23.51 8.16
CA LEU A 210 4.50 -24.15 9.15
C LEU A 210 5.47 -25.17 8.53
N LYS A 211 5.00 -25.95 7.55
CA LYS A 211 5.85 -26.88 6.80
C LYS A 211 6.95 -26.13 6.03
N ALA A 212 6.59 -25.10 5.29
CA ALA A 212 7.55 -24.31 4.53
C ALA A 212 8.64 -23.67 5.42
N LEU A 213 8.29 -23.29 6.66
CA LEU A 213 9.25 -22.76 7.64
C LEU A 213 10.18 -23.83 8.22
N ALA A 214 9.71 -25.08 8.35
CA ALA A 214 10.54 -26.19 8.80
C ALA A 214 11.53 -26.68 7.73
N ASP A 215 11.14 -26.57 6.46
CA ASP A 215 11.96 -26.96 5.31
C ASP A 215 13.00 -25.89 4.91
N ALA A 216 12.96 -24.71 5.53
CA ALA A 216 13.75 -23.53 5.20
C ALA A 216 14.77 -23.16 6.28
#